data_AF-A0A9X2HL55-F1
#
_entry.id   AF-A0A9X2HL55-F1
#
_cell.length_a   1.000
_cell.length_b   1.000
_cell.length_c   1.000
_cell.angle_alpha   90.00
_cell.angle_beta   90.00
_cell.angle_gamma   90.00
#
_symmetry.space_group_name_H-M   'P 1'
#
loop_
_entity.id
_entity.type
_entity.pdbx_description
1 polymer ?
#
loop_
_entity_poly.entity_id
_entity_poly.type
_entity_poly.pdbx_seq_one_letter_code
_entity_poly.pdbx_strand_id
1 'polypeptide(L)'
;MTIPGERYYEQLADDAEAGDLAPAGPRLTGEAARRAALALFRETIGTDDPDEIMRRGRPRLAGTSSTVTGASPRWNLRVSEDLNAAVDRVARESGRPKSEVIRQLVARQIDALDQSS
;
A
#
# COMPACT_ATOMS: atom_id res chain seq x y z
N MET A 1 -3.90 -9.05 -11.27
CA MET A 1 -4.78 -8.74 -10.12
C MET A 1 -6.20 -8.94 -10.59
N THR A 2 -6.83 -10.05 -10.20
CA THR A 2 -8.20 -10.37 -10.61
C THR A 2 -9.15 -9.64 -9.67
N ILE A 3 -9.95 -8.73 -10.20
CA ILE A 3 -10.99 -8.06 -9.42
C ILE A 3 -12.11 -9.09 -9.20
N PRO A 4 -12.55 -9.35 -7.96
CA PRO A 4 -13.67 -10.25 -7.72
C PRO A 4 -14.91 -9.80 -8.51
N GLY A 5 -15.62 -10.75 -9.12
CA GLY A 5 -16.84 -10.47 -9.89
C GLY A 5 -18.06 -10.20 -9.01
N GLU A 6 -19.16 -9.75 -9.61
CA GLU A 6 -20.41 -9.38 -8.90
C GLU A 6 -20.93 -10.48 -7.95
N ARG A 7 -20.92 -11.74 -8.38
CA ARG A 7 -21.32 -12.89 -7.55
C ARG A 7 -20.54 -13.04 -6.24
N TYR A 8 -19.27 -12.62 -6.21
CA TYR A 8 -18.49 -12.66 -4.98
C TYR A 8 -19.01 -11.67 -3.94
N TYR A 9 -19.42 -10.48 -4.39
CA TYR A 9 -19.93 -9.44 -3.50
C TYR A 9 -21.37 -9.71 -3.06
N GLU A 10 -22.18 -10.31 -3.94
CA GLU A 10 -23.52 -10.80 -3.59
C GLU A 10 -23.44 -11.85 -2.47
N GLN A 11 -22.57 -12.85 -2.63
CA GLN A 11 -22.40 -13.88 -1.60
C GLN A 11 -21.84 -13.30 -0.28
N LEU A 12 -20.91 -12.36 -0.36
CA LEU A 12 -20.40 -11.67 0.82
C LEU A 12 -21.49 -10.87 1.55
N ALA A 13 -22.46 -10.32 0.81
CA ALA A 13 -23.60 -9.62 1.39
C ALA A 13 -24.56 -10.61 2.08
N ASP A 14 -24.87 -11.73 1.43
CA ASP A 14 -25.71 -12.79 2.02
C ASP A 14 -25.10 -13.33 3.31
N ASP A 15 -23.78 -13.61 3.33
CA ASP A 15 -23.04 -14.07 4.51
C ASP A 15 -23.05 -13.02 5.63
N ALA A 16 -23.02 -11.73 5.29
CA ALA A 16 -23.10 -10.64 6.26
C ALA A 16 -24.50 -10.54 6.88
N GLU A 17 -25.55 -10.67 6.07
CA GLU A 17 -26.96 -10.63 6.52
C GLU A 17 -27.33 -11.85 7.37
N ALA A 18 -26.79 -13.02 7.03
CA ALA A 18 -26.90 -14.23 7.84
C ALA A 18 -26.18 -14.13 9.19
N GLY A 19 -25.30 -13.13 9.36
CA GLY A 19 -24.49 -12.95 10.55
C GLY A 19 -23.24 -13.82 10.58
N ASP A 20 -22.91 -14.51 9.48
CA ASP A 20 -21.77 -15.41 9.38
C ASP A 20 -20.42 -14.66 9.39
N LEU A 21 -20.45 -13.35 9.09
CA LEU A 21 -19.30 -12.45 9.23
C LEU A 21 -19.21 -11.75 10.59
N ALA A 22 -20.17 -11.98 11.50
CA ALA A 22 -20.08 -11.42 12.84
C ALA A 22 -18.91 -12.08 13.59
N PRO A 23 -18.09 -11.31 14.30
CA PRO A 23 -16.98 -11.87 15.06
C PRO A 23 -17.52 -12.84 16.13
N ALA A 24 -17.14 -14.11 16.01
CA ALA A 24 -17.51 -15.12 16.99
C ALA A 24 -16.73 -14.90 18.30
N GLY A 25 -17.45 -14.58 19.39
CA GLY A 25 -16.89 -14.52 20.74
C GLY A 25 -17.26 -13.28 21.54
N PRO A 26 -16.83 -13.22 22.82
CA PRO A 26 -17.11 -12.09 23.68
C PRO A 26 -16.39 -10.83 23.18
N ARG A 27 -17.12 -9.71 23.16
CA ARG A 27 -16.52 -8.40 22.86
C ARG A 27 -15.56 -8.01 23.97
N LEU A 28 -14.27 -8.05 23.67
CA LEU A 28 -13.23 -7.55 24.58
C LEU A 28 -13.14 -6.02 24.49
N THR A 29 -12.92 -5.37 25.62
CA THR A 29 -12.70 -3.92 25.71
C THR A 29 -11.52 -3.61 26.63
N GLY A 30 -10.97 -2.39 26.50
CA GLY A 30 -9.87 -1.91 27.35
C GLY A 30 -8.62 -2.79 27.29
N GLU A 31 -8.04 -3.07 28.45
CA GLU A 31 -6.76 -3.80 28.56
C GLU A 31 -6.87 -5.27 28.09
N ALA A 32 -8.05 -5.88 28.24
CA ALA A 32 -8.27 -7.24 27.74
C ALA A 32 -8.21 -7.30 26.20
N ALA A 33 -8.79 -6.30 25.52
CA ALA A 33 -8.69 -6.17 24.07
C ALA A 33 -7.26 -5.90 23.61
N ARG A 34 -6.55 -5.01 24.33
CA ARG A 34 -5.15 -4.70 24.03
C ARG A 34 -4.28 -5.95 24.08
N ARG A 35 -4.40 -6.76 25.14
CA ARG A 35 -3.61 -7.99 25.30
C ARG A 35 -3.90 -9.01 24.20
N ALA A 36 -5.17 -9.19 23.85
CA ALA A 36 -5.58 -10.09 22.77
C ALA A 36 -5.02 -9.63 21.41
N ALA A 37 -5.06 -8.32 21.12
CA ALA A 37 -4.50 -7.75 19.91
C ALA A 37 -2.98 -7.95 19.82
N LEU A 38 -2.24 -7.70 20.91
CA LEU A 38 -0.79 -7.90 20.95
C LEU A 38 -0.40 -9.37 20.74
N ALA A 39 -1.13 -10.30 21.36
CA ALA A 39 -0.92 -11.74 21.14
C ALA A 39 -1.14 -12.12 19.67
N LEU A 40 -2.22 -11.61 19.05
CA LEU A 40 -2.51 -11.82 17.64
C LEU A 40 -1.41 -11.25 16.72
N PHE A 41 -0.91 -10.05 16.99
CA PHE A 41 0.19 -9.47 16.22
C PHE A 41 1.46 -10.32 16.35
N ARG A 42 1.79 -10.76 17.57
CA ARG A 42 2.93 -11.64 17.77
C ARG A 42 2.80 -12.98 17.03
N GLU A 43 1.60 -13.55 17.00
CA GLU A 43 1.32 -14.79 16.26
C GLU A 43 1.40 -14.59 14.74
N THR A 44 0.77 -13.55 14.21
CA THR A 44 0.60 -13.35 12.77
C THR A 44 1.82 -12.73 12.08
N ILE A 45 2.50 -11.80 12.76
CA ILE A 45 3.61 -11.02 12.20
C ILE A 45 4.90 -11.14 13.02
N GLY A 46 4.90 -11.92 14.10
CA GLY A 46 6.11 -12.22 14.89
C GLY A 46 6.54 -11.13 15.86
N THR A 47 5.78 -10.03 15.96
CA THR A 47 6.12 -8.88 16.83
C THR A 47 4.86 -8.29 17.46
N ASP A 48 4.98 -7.88 18.72
CA ASP A 48 3.98 -7.09 19.46
C ASP A 48 4.44 -5.63 19.68
N ASP A 49 5.57 -5.22 19.09
CA ASP A 49 6.06 -3.84 19.12
C ASP A 49 5.16 -2.93 18.25
N PRO A 50 4.42 -1.97 18.84
CA PRO A 50 3.55 -1.06 18.09
C PRO A 50 4.29 -0.31 16.98
N ASP A 51 5.54 0.08 17.18
CA ASP A 51 6.30 0.81 16.17
C ASP A 51 6.70 -0.09 15.00
N GLU A 52 6.98 -1.36 15.25
CA GLU A 52 7.27 -2.34 14.21
C GLU A 52 6.03 -2.70 13.40
N ILE A 53 4.89 -2.87 14.08
CA ILE A 53 3.59 -3.12 13.45
C ILE A 53 3.23 -1.97 12.50
N MET A 54 3.38 -0.72 12.96
CA MET A 54 3.08 0.47 12.16
C MET A 54 4.03 0.67 10.98
N ARG A 55 5.30 0.28 11.11
CA ARG A 55 6.28 0.31 9.99
C ARG A 55 5.91 -0.65 8.86
N ARG A 56 5.25 -1.78 9.15
CA ARG A 56 4.85 -2.77 8.15
C ARG A 56 3.57 -2.39 7.39
N GLY A 57 2.66 -1.64 8.02
CA GLY A 57 1.32 -1.34 7.46
C GLY A 57 1.30 -0.40 6.25
N ARG A 58 2.31 0.45 6.05
CA ARG A 58 2.39 1.36 4.90
C ARG A 58 3.74 1.24 4.21
N PRO A 59 3.81 0.78 2.95
CA PRO A 59 5.06 0.82 2.19
C PRO A 59 5.57 2.26 2.16
N ARG A 60 6.66 2.52 2.87
CA ARG A 60 7.38 3.79 2.74
C ARG A 60 7.98 3.81 1.34
N LEU A 61 7.79 4.92 0.63
CA LEU A 61 8.59 5.16 -0.56
C LEU A 61 10.06 5.15 -0.10
N ALA A 62 10.81 4.13 -0.52
CA ALA A 62 12.13 3.85 0.02
C ALA A 62 13.02 5.11 0.05
N GLY A 63 13.67 5.37 1.19
CA GLY A 63 14.77 6.35 1.29
C GLY A 63 14.49 7.66 2.02
N THR A 64 13.28 7.94 2.51
CA THR A 64 13.11 9.08 3.44
C THR A 64 13.72 8.69 4.78
N SER A 65 14.87 9.29 5.13
CA SER A 65 15.47 9.17 6.46
C SER A 65 14.39 9.32 7.51
N SER A 66 14.50 8.56 8.58
CA SER A 66 13.61 8.51 9.75
C SER A 66 13.37 9.86 10.46
N THR A 67 13.88 10.96 9.91
CA THR A 67 13.82 12.32 10.42
C THR A 67 12.87 13.26 9.65
N VAL A 68 12.33 12.87 8.49
CA VAL A 68 11.37 13.72 7.76
C VAL A 68 9.95 13.17 7.92
N THR A 69 9.29 13.61 9.00
CA THR A 69 7.84 13.56 9.13
C THR A 69 7.22 14.57 8.16
N GLY A 70 6.96 14.16 6.92
CA GLY A 70 6.39 15.05 5.91
C GLY A 70 5.96 14.34 4.63
N ALA A 71 5.06 14.96 3.88
CA ALA A 71 4.71 14.51 2.54
C ALA A 71 5.96 14.51 1.64
N SER A 72 6.13 13.48 0.80
CA SER A 72 7.22 13.46 -0.18
C SER A 72 7.16 14.72 -1.06
N PRO A 73 8.31 15.32 -1.44
CA PRO A 73 8.34 16.43 -2.38
C PRO A 73 7.54 16.11 -3.65
N ARG A 74 6.72 17.05 -4.10
CA ARG A 74 5.86 16.88 -5.27
C ARG A 74 6.34 17.75 -6.41
N TRP A 75 6.32 17.21 -7.62
CA TRP A 75 6.55 17.96 -8.85
C TRP A 75 5.23 18.13 -9.58
N ASN A 76 4.92 19.39 -9.94
CA ASN A 76 3.78 19.71 -10.81
C ASN A 76 4.35 20.11 -12.17
N LEU A 77 4.08 19.28 -13.18
CA LEU A 77 4.66 19.40 -14.52
C LEU A 77 3.53 19.33 -15.55
N ARG A 78 3.63 20.14 -16.61
CA ARG A 78 2.80 19.94 -17.79
C ARG A 78 3.49 18.94 -18.70
N VAL A 79 2.74 17.98 -19.22
CA VAL A 79 3.23 16.95 -20.14
C VAL A 79 2.37 16.96 -21.40
N SER A 80 2.93 16.54 -22.52
CA SER A 80 2.15 16.31 -23.73
C SER A 80 1.21 15.12 -23.55
N GLU A 81 0.11 15.11 -24.29
CA GLU A 81 -0.86 14.01 -24.27
C GLU A 81 -0.19 12.68 -24.66
N ASP A 82 0.68 12.71 -25.68
CA ASP A 82 1.41 11.53 -26.17
C ASP A 82 2.31 10.93 -25.09
N LEU A 83 3.03 11.78 -24.34
CA LEU A 83 3.89 11.32 -23.24
C LEU A 83 3.05 10.74 -22.11
N ASN A 84 1.94 11.40 -21.78
CA ASN A 84 1.01 10.93 -20.75
C ASN A 84 0.45 9.54 -21.09
N ALA A 85 0.01 9.35 -22.34
CA ALA A 85 -0.49 8.09 -22.85
C ALA A 85 0.58 6.99 -22.89
N ALA A 86 1.81 7.33 -23.27
CA ALA A 86 2.94 6.40 -23.26
C ALA A 86 3.23 5.88 -21.84
N VAL A 87 3.25 6.76 -20.84
CA VAL A 87 3.45 6.36 -19.44
C VAL A 87 2.29 5.50 -18.94
N ASP A 88 1.05 5.85 -19.27
CA ASP A 88 -0.12 5.06 -18.86
C ASP A 88 -0.10 3.65 -19.46
N ARG A 89 0.32 3.51 -20.72
CA ARG A 89 0.51 2.21 -21.36
C ARG A 89 1.55 1.37 -20.62
N VAL A 90 2.73 1.93 -20.35
CA VAL A 90 3.80 1.22 -19.62
C VAL A 90 3.36 0.83 -18.21
N ALA A 91 2.63 1.69 -17.51
CA ALA A 91 2.09 1.39 -16.18
C ALA A 91 1.11 0.21 -16.22
N ARG A 92 0.20 0.18 -17.20
CA ARG A 92 -0.74 -0.95 -17.39
C ARG A 92 -0.02 -2.24 -17.73
N GLU A 93 0.90 -2.22 -18.70
CA GLU A 93 1.65 -3.40 -19.15
C GLU A 93 2.51 -4.00 -18.03
N SER A 94 3.11 -3.15 -17.18
CA SER A 94 3.94 -3.57 -16.06
C SER A 94 3.18 -3.89 -14.78
N GLY A 95 1.87 -3.61 -14.71
CA GLY A 95 1.06 -3.80 -13.50
C GLY A 95 1.47 -2.90 -12.33
N ARG A 96 2.13 -1.77 -12.60
CA ARG A 96 2.72 -0.88 -11.58
C ARG A 96 2.07 0.50 -11.61
N PRO A 97 2.04 1.22 -10.48
CA PRO A 97 1.46 2.55 -10.44
C PRO A 97 2.27 3.53 -11.27
N LYS A 98 1.56 4.44 -11.96
CA LYS A 98 2.14 5.49 -12.82
C LYS A 98 3.28 6.27 -12.17
N SER A 99 3.11 6.62 -10.89
CA SER A 99 4.13 7.36 -10.13
C SER A 99 5.44 6.57 -9.93
N GLU A 100 5.36 5.25 -9.81
CA GLU A 100 6.52 4.38 -9.68
C GLU A 100 7.26 4.22 -11.02
N VAL A 101 6.52 4.07 -12.11
CA VAL A 101 7.08 4.07 -13.47
C VAL A 101 7.83 5.38 -13.74
N ILE A 102 7.20 6.53 -13.49
CA ILE A 102 7.83 7.85 -13.68
C ILE A 102 9.11 7.97 -12.85
N ARG A 103 9.07 7.62 -11.56
CA ARG A 103 10.25 7.71 -10.68
C ARG A 103 11.42 6.87 -11.22
N GLN A 104 11.15 5.65 -11.69
CA GLN A 104 12.21 4.80 -12.24
C GLN A 104 12.77 5.30 -13.57
N LEU A 105 11.92 5.78 -14.47
CA LEU A 105 12.37 6.34 -15.75
C LEU A 105 13.23 7.57 -15.53
N VAL A 106 12.80 8.48 -14.64
CA VAL A 106 13.57 9.67 -14.30
C VAL A 106 14.89 9.32 -13.62
N ALA A 107 14.89 8.42 -12.62
CA ALA A 107 16.11 8.02 -11.93
C ALA A 107 17.16 7.45 -12.90
N ARG A 108 16.75 6.51 -13.76
CA ARG A 108 17.65 5.92 -14.77
C ARG A 108 18.24 6.96 -15.72
N GLN A 109 17.43 7.94 -16.13
CA GLN A 109 17.90 8.99 -17.04
C GLN A 109 18.89 9.94 -16.36
N ILE A 110 18.64 10.30 -15.08
CA ILE A 110 19.57 11.13 -14.31
C ILE A 110 20.89 10.39 -14.11
N ASP A 111 20.85 9.12 -13.69
CA ASP A 111 22.05 8.30 -13.49
C ASP A 111 22.89 8.19 -14.78
N ALA A 112 22.22 8.09 -15.94
CA ALA A 112 22.90 8.05 -17.24
C ALA A 112 23.54 9.39 -17.65
N LEU A 113 22.91 10.51 -17.29
CA LEU A 113 23.45 11.86 -17.54
C LEU A 113 24.66 12.15 -16.64
N ASP A 114 24.60 11.72 -15.38
CA ASP A 114 25.69 11.89 -14.41
C ASP A 114 26.93 11.06 -14.79
N GLN A 115 26.75 9.88 -15.39
CA GLN A 115 27.86 9.05 -15.89
C GLN A 115 28.48 9.53 -17.20
N SER A 116 27.83 10.48 -17.88
CA SER A 116 28.29 11.04 -19.16
C SER A 116 28.99 12.39 -19.02
N SER A 117 29.15 12.88 -17.77
CA SER A 117 29.84 14.14 -17.41
C SER A 117 31.18 13.85 -16.76
#